data_AF-A0A9D1L7T1-F1
#
_entry.id   AF-A0A9D1L7T1-F1
#
_cell.length_a   1.000
_cell.length_b   1.000
_cell.length_c   1.000
_cell.angle_alpha   90.00
_cell.angle_beta   90.00
_cell.angle_gamma   90.00
#
_symmetry.space_group_name_H-M   'P 1'
#
loop_
_entity.id
_entity.type
_entity.pdbx_description
1 polymer ?
#
loop_
_entity_poly.entity_id
_entity_poly.type
_entity_poly.pdbx_seq_one_letter_code
_entity_poly.pdbx_strand_id
1 'polypeptide(L)'
;MTIREYVYSKAVTCCFIGIGLVTAGVIIIAGGGGWRMVLMWECLGLIILAGWLVCGYFQSAGRLQRLKDKVSQMDEKYLAGELLEKPSGAVERQYYYIMKEISRAAIGAVEEAREKQEDYQEYVENWIHEIKTPLTACSLILDNGGDARKLRRELKRADNLTESILYYARSRTIERDTQIREAKASDIINRAVMDQMELL
;
A
#
# COMPACT_ATOMS: atom_id res chain seq x y z
N MET A 1 1.02 -14.07 20.67
CA MET A 1 2.24 -14.88 20.66
C MET A 1 2.10 -15.84 21.81
N THR A 2 2.13 -17.14 21.56
CA THR A 2 2.03 -18.14 22.63
C THR A 2 3.41 -18.33 23.28
N ILE A 3 3.44 -18.68 24.57
CA ILE A 3 4.71 -18.95 25.29
C ILE A 3 5.51 -20.04 24.56
N ARG A 4 4.82 -21.03 23.98
CA ARG A 4 5.42 -22.11 23.18
C ARG A 4 6.17 -21.60 21.95
N GLU A 5 5.59 -20.69 21.18
CA GLU A 5 6.25 -20.08 20.01
C GLU A 5 7.52 -19.32 20.40
N TYR A 6 7.47 -18.59 21.51
CA TYR A 6 8.60 -17.83 21.99
C TYR A 6 9.75 -18.75 22.44
N VAL A 7 9.45 -19.78 23.23
CA VAL A 7 10.46 -20.77 23.64
C VAL A 7 11.03 -21.51 22.44
N TYR A 8 10.20 -21.86 21.45
CA TYR A 8 10.66 -22.49 20.21
C TYR A 8 11.61 -21.58 19.41
N SER A 9 11.34 -20.27 19.36
CA SER A 9 12.23 -19.30 18.72
C SER A 9 13.61 -19.21 19.38
N LYS A 10 13.71 -19.58 20.66
CA LYS A 10 14.94 -19.60 21.46
C LYS A 10 15.45 -21.02 21.74
N ALA A 11 14.90 -22.05 21.09
CA ALA A 11 15.24 -23.45 21.35
C ALA A 11 16.74 -23.71 21.13
N VAL A 12 17.31 -23.21 20.02
CA VAL A 12 18.74 -23.36 19.72
C VAL A 12 19.62 -22.74 20.82
N THR A 13 19.30 -21.52 21.26
CA THR A 13 20.03 -20.87 22.37
C THR A 13 19.89 -21.64 23.68
N CYS A 14 18.71 -22.21 23.97
CA CYS A 14 18.52 -23.04 25.16
C CYS A 14 19.34 -24.33 25.10
N CYS A 15 19.43 -24.97 23.92
CA CYS A 15 20.26 -26.16 23.74
C CYS A 15 21.74 -25.88 23.99
N PHE A 16 22.29 -24.77 23.46
CA PHE A 16 23.68 -24.39 23.70
C PHE A 16 23.97 -24.09 25.18
N ILE A 17 23.07 -23.37 25.86
CA ILE A 17 23.22 -23.09 27.29
C ILE A 17 23.11 -24.39 28.10
N GLY A 18 22.18 -25.28 27.76
CA GLY A 18 22.02 -26.57 28.42
C GLY A 18 23.26 -27.46 28.28
N ILE A 19 23.85 -27.55 27.08
CA ILE A 19 25.12 -28.27 26.87
C ILE A 19 26.23 -27.66 27.72
N GLY A 20 26.31 -26.32 27.78
CA GLY A 20 27.30 -25.61 28.59
C GLY A 20 27.16 -25.85 30.10
N LEU A 21 25.92 -25.96 30.60
CA LEU A 21 25.67 -26.29 32.01
C LEU A 21 26.15 -27.72 32.32
N VAL A 22 25.78 -28.69 31.48
CA VAL A 22 26.18 -30.09 31.66
C VAL A 22 27.70 -30.26 31.61
N THR A 23 28.38 -29.63 30.65
CA THR A 23 29.85 -29.72 30.56
C THR A 23 30.53 -29.09 31.77
N ALA A 24 30.03 -27.96 32.27
CA ALA A 24 30.51 -27.35 33.51
C ALA A 24 30.29 -28.28 34.72
N GLY A 25 29.14 -28.95 34.80
CA GLY A 25 28.86 -29.96 35.82
C GLY A 25 29.86 -31.11 35.81
N VAL A 26 30.22 -31.64 34.64
CA VAL A 26 31.23 -32.71 34.48
C VAL A 26 32.62 -32.24 34.94
N ILE A 27 33.02 -31.00 34.62
CA ILE A 27 34.30 -30.43 35.05
C ILE A 27 34.37 -30.30 36.57
N ILE A 28 33.29 -29.87 37.23
CA ILE A 28 33.23 -29.76 38.69
C ILE A 28 33.46 -31.12 39.36
N ILE A 29 32.85 -32.19 38.83
CA ILE A 29 33.05 -33.55 39.33
C ILE A 29 34.51 -34.00 39.12
N ALA A 30 35.06 -33.77 37.93
CA ALA A 30 36.44 -34.13 37.61
C ALA A 30 37.48 -33.38 38.47
N GLY A 31 37.18 -32.14 38.89
CA GLY A 31 37.99 -31.35 39.82
C GLY A 31 37.87 -31.75 41.29
N GLY A 32 37.17 -32.85 41.61
CA GLY A 32 36.95 -33.32 42.99
C GLY A 32 35.81 -32.61 43.73
N GLY A 33 34.98 -31.84 43.02
CA GLY A 33 33.80 -31.20 43.58
C GLY A 33 32.74 -32.21 43.99
N GLY A 34 32.11 -31.99 45.15
CA GLY A 34 31.01 -32.83 45.63
C GLY A 34 29.72 -32.65 44.82
N TRP A 35 28.86 -33.67 44.80
CA TRP A 35 27.57 -33.65 44.09
C TRP A 35 26.66 -32.45 44.45
N ARG A 36 26.75 -31.96 45.68
CA ARG A 36 26.02 -30.76 46.15
C ARG A 36 26.40 -29.49 45.40
N MET A 37 27.67 -29.33 45.02
CA MET A 37 28.16 -28.17 44.27
C MET A 37 27.62 -28.18 42.84
N VAL A 38 27.58 -29.36 42.22
CA VAL A 38 27.00 -29.55 40.88
C VAL A 38 25.52 -29.19 40.88
N LEU A 39 24.74 -29.71 41.84
CA LEU A 39 23.32 -29.39 41.93
C LEU A 39 23.06 -27.90 42.16
N MET A 40 23.86 -27.23 42.99
CA MET A 40 23.70 -25.79 43.21
C MET A 40 23.95 -24.99 41.93
N TRP A 41 24.99 -25.36 41.16
CA TRP A 41 25.32 -24.73 39.88
C TRP A 41 24.21 -24.94 38.83
N GLU A 42 23.75 -26.18 38.67
CA GLU A 42 22.68 -26.53 37.72
C GLU A 42 21.38 -25.81 38.06
N CYS A 43 20.97 -25.82 39.33
CA CYS A 43 19.77 -25.10 39.78
C CYS A 43 19.89 -23.59 39.53
N LEU A 44 21.04 -22.98 39.83
CA LEU A 44 21.25 -21.56 39.59
C LEU A 44 21.19 -21.22 38.10
N GLY A 45 21.83 -22.04 37.25
CA GLY A 45 21.80 -21.90 35.79
C GLY A 45 20.38 -21.98 35.22
N LEU A 46 19.60 -22.96 35.70
CA LEU A 46 18.19 -23.12 35.31
C LEU A 46 17.32 -21.93 35.75
N ILE A 47 17.54 -21.39 36.96
CA ILE A 47 16.79 -20.22 37.45
C ILE A 47 17.11 -18.99 36.59
N ILE A 48 18.38 -18.76 36.26
CA ILE A 48 18.79 -17.64 35.41
C ILE A 48 18.21 -17.78 34.00
N LEU A 49 18.27 -18.97 33.40
CA LEU A 49 17.67 -19.26 32.09
C LEU A 49 16.16 -19.01 32.11
N ALA A 50 15.46 -19.51 33.12
CA ALA A 50 14.02 -19.29 33.28
C ALA A 50 13.70 -17.80 33.43
N GLY A 51 14.45 -17.07 34.25
CA GLY A 51 14.30 -15.61 34.41
C GLY A 51 14.50 -14.85 33.10
N TRP A 52 15.53 -15.21 32.32
CA TRP A 52 15.79 -14.61 31.00
C TRP A 52 14.66 -14.89 30.00
N LEU A 53 14.16 -16.13 29.93
CA LEU A 53 13.04 -16.50 29.06
C LEU A 53 11.76 -15.77 29.43
N VAL A 54 11.43 -15.71 30.73
CA VAL A 54 10.22 -15.05 31.24
C VAL A 54 10.28 -13.54 30.98
N CYS A 55 11.39 -12.89 31.34
CA CYS A 55 11.57 -11.45 31.12
C CYS A 55 11.52 -11.10 29.62
N GLY A 56 12.23 -11.85 28.78
CA GLY A 56 12.25 -11.64 27.34
C GLY A 56 10.87 -11.89 26.68
N TYR A 57 10.10 -12.86 27.18
CA TYR A 57 8.73 -13.10 26.73
C TYR A 57 7.83 -11.91 27.04
N PHE A 58 7.82 -11.43 28.28
CA PHE A 58 6.97 -10.29 28.68
C PHE A 58 7.31 -9.02 27.89
N GLN A 59 8.59 -8.73 27.68
CA GLN A 59 9.02 -7.58 26.89
C GLN A 59 8.57 -7.71 25.43
N SER A 60 8.77 -8.88 24.82
CA SER A 60 8.41 -9.12 23.41
C SER A 60 6.90 -9.13 23.20
N ALA A 61 6.15 -9.76 24.11
CA ALA A 61 4.70 -9.78 24.10
C ALA A 61 4.12 -8.37 24.25
N GLY A 62 4.64 -7.58 25.20
CA GLY A 62 4.20 -6.20 25.39
C GLY A 62 4.45 -5.32 24.18
N ARG A 63 5.64 -5.41 23.56
CA ARG A 63 5.96 -4.67 22.33
C ARG A 63 5.09 -5.08 21.15
N LEU A 64 4.88 -6.38 20.94
CA LEU A 64 4.04 -6.88 19.85
C LEU A 64 2.58 -6.48 20.05
N GLN A 65 2.09 -6.51 21.29
CA GLN A 65 0.73 -6.09 21.59
C GLN A 65 0.54 -4.60 21.28
N ARG A 66 1.46 -3.73 21.73
CA ARG A 66 1.42 -2.30 21.40
C ARG A 66 1.43 -2.04 19.89
N LEU A 67 2.23 -2.79 19.14
CA LEU A 67 2.27 -2.68 17.68
C LEU A 67 0.94 -3.11 17.06
N LYS A 68 0.38 -4.24 17.49
CA LYS A 68 -0.92 -4.72 17.01
C LYS A 68 -2.04 -3.74 17.32
N ASP A 69 -2.06 -3.20 18.53
CA ASP A 69 -3.07 -2.23 18.95
C ASP A 69 -2.97 -0.97 18.09
N LYS A 70 -1.76 -0.41 17.89
CA LYS A 70 -1.54 0.73 16.98
C LYS A 70 -2.01 0.44 15.57
N VAL A 71 -1.59 -0.69 14.98
CA VAL A 71 -1.98 -1.06 13.61
C VAL A 71 -3.49 -1.30 13.48
N SER A 72 -4.13 -1.82 14.53
CA SER A 72 -5.59 -2.04 14.53
C SER A 72 -6.40 -0.74 14.57
N GLN A 73 -5.83 0.32 15.13
CA GLN A 73 -6.43 1.65 15.20
C GLN A 73 -6.17 2.50 13.96
N MET A 74 -5.30 2.06 13.05
CA MET A 74 -5.03 2.77 11.81
C MET A 74 -6.10 2.43 10.77
N ASP A 75 -6.69 3.48 10.19
CA ASP A 75 -7.57 3.35 9.03
C ASP A 75 -6.79 2.80 7.82
N GLU A 76 -5.56 3.28 7.63
CA GLU A 76 -4.69 2.93 6.50
C GLU A 76 -3.57 1.97 6.92
N LYS A 77 -3.85 0.66 6.82
CA LYS A 77 -2.93 -0.40 7.28
C LYS A 77 -1.63 -0.51 6.46
N TYR A 78 -1.60 0.00 5.24
CA TYR A 78 -0.41 -0.05 4.38
C TYR A 78 0.74 0.83 4.91
N LEU A 79 0.43 1.80 5.79
CA LEU A 79 1.41 2.61 6.52
C LEU A 79 2.07 1.88 7.70
N ALA A 80 1.60 0.68 8.05
CA ALA A 80 2.12 -0.08 9.20
C ALA A 80 3.62 -0.40 9.09
N GLY A 81 4.18 -0.44 7.89
CA GLY A 81 5.62 -0.65 7.68
C GLY A 81 6.49 0.45 8.27
N GLU A 82 5.99 1.69 8.39
CA GLU A 82 6.72 2.79 9.02
C GLU A 82 6.67 2.77 10.56
N LEU A 83 5.75 2.00 11.15
CA LEU A 83 5.69 1.77 12.60
C LEU A 83 6.65 0.68 13.08
N LEU A 84 7.22 -0.11 12.16
CA LEU A 84 8.11 -1.21 12.52
C LEU A 84 9.44 -0.67 13.06
N GLU A 85 9.76 -1.09 14.28
CA GLU A 85 11.09 -0.87 14.86
C GLU A 85 12.12 -1.76 14.16
N LYS A 86 13.33 -1.21 13.97
CA LYS A 86 14.43 -1.95 13.35
C LYS A 86 14.88 -3.10 14.27
N PRO A 87 14.83 -4.35 13.82
CA PRO A 87 15.26 -5.49 14.64
C PRO A 87 16.78 -5.53 14.78
N SER A 88 17.25 -6.14 15.87
CA SER A 88 18.68 -6.27 16.19
C SER A 88 19.35 -7.47 15.51
N GLY A 89 18.61 -8.53 15.22
CA GLY A 89 19.15 -9.74 14.59
C GLY A 89 19.41 -9.57 13.10
N ALA A 90 20.47 -10.22 12.60
CA ALA A 90 20.93 -10.05 11.23
C ALA A 90 19.92 -10.54 10.19
N VAL A 91 19.24 -11.66 10.48
CA VAL A 91 18.23 -12.26 9.58
C VAL A 91 16.94 -11.45 9.63
N GLU A 92 16.47 -11.08 10.83
CA GLU A 92 15.27 -10.28 11.02
C GLU A 92 15.40 -8.90 10.34
N ARG A 93 16.62 -8.36 10.28
CA ARG A 93 16.90 -7.10 9.59
C ARG A 93 16.71 -7.19 8.08
N GLN A 94 16.99 -8.34 7.46
CA GLN A 94 16.69 -8.55 6.04
C GLN A 94 15.18 -8.58 5.79
N TYR A 95 14.43 -9.34 6.61
CA TYR A 95 12.97 -9.35 6.55
C TYR A 95 12.37 -7.96 6.77
N TYR A 96 12.94 -7.17 7.68
CA TYR A 96 12.54 -5.79 7.92
C TYR A 96 12.68 -4.91 6.67
N TYR A 97 13.80 -4.99 5.95
CA TYR A 97 14.00 -4.20 4.74
C TYR A 97 13.03 -4.59 3.63
N ILE A 98 12.81 -5.89 3.42
CA ILE A 98 11.84 -6.39 2.44
C ILE A 98 10.42 -5.89 2.79
N MET A 99 10.02 -5.99 4.05
CA MET A 99 8.72 -5.48 4.50
C MET A 99 8.59 -3.97 4.30
N LYS A 100 9.67 -3.21 4.55
CA LYS A 100 9.69 -1.76 4.34
C LYS A 100 9.56 -1.38 2.87
N GLU A 101 10.19 -2.14 1.97
CA GLU A 101 10.04 -1.96 0.53
C GLU A 101 8.61 -2.24 0.07
N ILE A 102 8.01 -3.34 0.53
CA ILE A 102 6.60 -3.68 0.26
C ILE A 102 5.67 -2.56 0.75
N SER A 103 5.88 -2.04 1.96
CA SER A 103 5.08 -0.95 2.50
C SER A 103 5.20 0.33 1.67
N ARG A 104 6.42 0.69 1.23
CA ARG A 104 6.63 1.85 0.35
C ARG A 104 5.96 1.68 -1.01
N ALA A 105 6.05 0.50 -1.60
CA ALA A 105 5.38 0.21 -2.86
C ALA A 105 3.84 0.31 -2.72
N ALA A 106 3.30 -0.18 -1.60
CA ALA A 106 1.87 -0.07 -1.31
C ALA A 106 1.43 1.40 -1.10
N ILE A 107 2.21 2.20 -0.37
CA ILE A 107 1.96 3.65 -0.21
C ILE A 107 1.94 4.32 -1.59
N GLY A 108 2.95 4.07 -2.42
CA GLY A 108 3.03 4.65 -3.76
C GLY A 108 1.85 4.27 -4.65
N ALA A 109 1.40 3.01 -4.61
CA ALA A 109 0.25 2.57 -5.40
C ALA A 109 -1.07 3.21 -4.94
N VAL A 110 -1.25 3.42 -3.63
CA VAL A 110 -2.43 4.11 -3.11
C VAL A 110 -2.41 5.60 -3.47
N GLU A 111 -1.25 6.25 -3.35
CA GLU A 111 -1.08 7.65 -3.73
C GLU A 111 -1.37 7.86 -5.22
N GLU A 112 -0.82 7.01 -6.10
CA GLU A 112 -1.08 7.07 -7.54
C GLU A 112 -2.56 6.84 -7.87
N ALA A 113 -3.23 5.93 -7.16
CA ALA A 113 -4.66 5.69 -7.34
C ALA A 113 -5.49 6.91 -6.89
N ARG A 114 -5.08 7.55 -5.81
CA ARG A 114 -5.73 8.76 -5.27
C ARG A 114 -5.53 9.95 -6.20
N GLU A 115 -4.31 10.20 -6.66
CA GLU A 115 -3.99 11.25 -7.64
C GLU A 115 -4.83 11.08 -8.92
N LYS A 116 -4.88 9.86 -9.48
CA LYS A 116 -5.74 9.56 -10.64
C LYS A 116 -7.23 9.77 -10.36
N GLN A 117 -7.67 9.61 -9.12
CA GLN A 117 -9.06 9.87 -8.74
C GLN A 117 -9.32 11.37 -8.63
N GLU A 118 -8.41 12.12 -8.00
CA GLU A 118 -8.48 13.58 -7.88
C GLU A 118 -8.46 14.23 -9.28
N ASP A 119 -7.54 13.82 -10.15
CA ASP A 119 -7.48 14.25 -11.56
C ASP A 119 -8.79 13.99 -12.31
N TYR A 120 -9.43 12.84 -12.04
CA TYR A 120 -10.73 12.53 -12.64
C TYR A 120 -11.82 13.48 -12.18
N GLN A 121 -11.87 13.74 -10.87
CA GLN A 121 -12.86 14.60 -10.26
C GLN A 121 -12.70 16.04 -10.77
N GLU A 122 -11.47 16.56 -10.77
CA GLU A 122 -11.16 17.88 -11.31
C GLU A 122 -11.53 17.98 -12.81
N TYR A 123 -11.21 16.95 -13.60
CA TYR A 123 -11.59 16.92 -15.01
C TYR A 123 -13.12 16.96 -15.20
N VAL A 124 -13.87 16.18 -14.43
CA VAL A 124 -15.35 16.18 -14.48
C VAL A 124 -15.91 17.55 -14.04
N GLU A 125 -15.36 18.16 -12.99
CA GLU A 125 -15.77 19.50 -12.54
C GLU A 125 -15.54 20.54 -13.63
N ASN A 126 -14.33 20.58 -14.21
CA ASN A 126 -14.00 21.47 -15.31
C ASN A 126 -14.93 21.26 -16.52
N TRP A 127 -15.18 20.01 -16.90
CA TRP A 127 -16.14 19.69 -17.96
C TRP A 127 -17.56 20.20 -17.65
N ILE A 128 -18.04 20.07 -16.41
CA ILE A 128 -19.34 20.62 -15.97
C ILE A 128 -19.38 22.14 -16.11
N HIS A 129 -18.28 22.83 -15.79
CA HIS A 129 -18.19 24.28 -15.97
C HIS A 129 -18.21 24.67 -17.45
N GLU A 130 -17.47 23.94 -18.29
CA GLU A 130 -17.41 24.19 -19.72
C GLU A 130 -18.75 23.93 -20.41
N ILE A 131 -19.44 22.81 -20.13
CA ILE A 131 -20.71 22.44 -20.77
C ILE A 131 -21.85 23.42 -20.44
N LYS A 132 -21.81 24.08 -19.27
CA LYS A 132 -22.79 25.11 -18.91
C LYS A 132 -22.73 26.33 -19.83
N THR A 133 -21.57 26.64 -20.40
CA THR A 133 -21.38 27.83 -21.25
C THR A 133 -22.18 27.77 -22.56
N PRO A 134 -22.04 26.74 -23.44
CA PRO A 134 -22.85 26.63 -24.63
C PRO A 134 -24.33 26.44 -24.30
N LEU A 135 -24.69 25.77 -23.21
CA LEU A 135 -26.09 25.65 -22.77
C LEU A 135 -26.71 27.00 -22.41
N THR A 136 -25.97 27.85 -21.70
CA THR A 136 -26.42 29.21 -21.37
C THR A 136 -26.52 30.06 -22.65
N ALA A 137 -25.56 29.93 -23.56
CA ALA A 137 -25.61 30.59 -24.87
C ALA A 137 -26.84 30.15 -25.68
N CYS A 138 -27.18 28.86 -25.70
CA CYS A 138 -28.41 28.33 -26.31
C CYS A 138 -29.66 29.01 -25.74
N SER A 139 -29.78 29.10 -24.41
CA SER A 139 -30.91 29.79 -23.76
C SER A 139 -31.00 31.26 -24.18
N LEU A 140 -29.88 31.99 -24.16
CA LEU A 140 -29.82 33.40 -24.59
C LEU A 140 -30.17 33.59 -26.07
N ILE A 141 -29.81 32.64 -26.94
CA ILE A 141 -30.16 32.67 -28.37
C ILE A 141 -31.67 32.48 -28.55
N LEU A 142 -32.27 31.55 -27.80
CA LEU A 142 -33.70 31.29 -27.83
C LEU A 142 -34.50 32.51 -27.34
N ASP A 143 -34.05 33.15 -26.25
CA ASP A 143 -34.67 34.37 -25.71
C ASP A 143 -34.60 35.56 -26.67
N ASN A 144 -33.56 35.63 -27.53
CA ASN A 144 -33.35 36.70 -28.51
C ASN A 144 -33.88 36.39 -29.91
N GLY A 145 -34.93 35.58 -30.02
CA GLY A 145 -35.62 35.31 -31.30
C GLY A 145 -35.13 34.08 -32.06
N GLY A 146 -34.27 33.25 -31.46
CA GLY A 146 -34.05 31.87 -31.90
C GLY A 146 -33.30 31.71 -33.22
N ASP A 147 -32.12 32.30 -33.36
CA ASP A 147 -31.25 32.06 -34.52
C ASP A 147 -30.78 30.59 -34.56
N ALA A 148 -31.43 29.80 -35.42
CA ALA A 148 -31.16 28.38 -35.59
C ALA A 148 -29.70 28.06 -35.94
N ARG A 149 -29.00 28.95 -36.66
CA ARG A 149 -27.59 28.73 -37.05
C ARG A 149 -26.65 28.92 -35.87
N LYS A 150 -26.93 29.88 -34.98
CA LYS A 150 -26.17 30.06 -33.73
C LYS A 150 -26.48 28.93 -32.74
N LEU A 151 -27.75 28.54 -32.63
CA LEU A 151 -28.18 27.45 -31.76
C LEU A 151 -27.51 26.12 -32.14
N ARG A 152 -27.48 25.78 -33.45
CA ARG A 152 -26.81 24.56 -33.94
C ARG A 152 -25.30 24.57 -33.65
N ARG A 153 -24.65 25.74 -33.74
CA ARG A 153 -23.23 25.90 -33.41
C ARG A 153 -22.94 25.63 -31.93
N GLU A 154 -23.70 26.23 -31.02
CA GLU A 154 -23.51 25.99 -29.58
C GLU A 154 -23.88 24.56 -29.19
N LEU A 155 -24.91 23.98 -29.82
CA LEU A 155 -25.26 22.57 -29.63
C LEU A 155 -24.13 21.64 -30.09
N LYS A 156 -23.49 21.92 -31.23
CA LYS A 156 -22.33 21.15 -31.70
C LYS A 156 -21.12 21.30 -30.78
N ARG A 157 -20.91 22.47 -30.16
CA ARG A 157 -19.88 22.64 -29.11
C ARG A 157 -20.18 21.79 -27.88
N ALA A 158 -21.43 21.77 -27.43
CA ALA A 158 -21.85 20.92 -26.32
C ALA A 158 -21.66 19.43 -26.64
N ASP A 159 -22.00 19.00 -27.85
CA ASP A 159 -21.78 17.64 -28.36
C ASP A 159 -20.29 17.25 -28.32
N ASN A 160 -19.40 18.11 -28.83
CA ASN A 160 -17.95 17.87 -28.78
C ASN A 160 -17.40 17.76 -27.34
N LEU A 161 -17.92 18.56 -26.41
CA LEU A 161 -17.58 18.45 -24.98
C LEU A 161 -18.05 17.12 -24.41
N THR A 162 -19.24 16.65 -24.78
CA THR A 162 -19.75 15.32 -24.33
C THR A 162 -18.93 14.16 -24.90
N GLU A 163 -18.44 14.27 -26.14
CA GLU A 163 -17.52 13.26 -26.71
C GLU A 163 -16.19 13.23 -25.96
N SER A 164 -15.66 14.40 -25.58
CA SER A 164 -14.39 14.53 -24.88
C SER A 164 -14.41 13.83 -23.52
N ILE A 165 -15.46 14.06 -22.72
CA ILE A 165 -15.61 13.37 -21.41
C ILE A 165 -15.87 11.87 -21.58
N LEU A 166 -16.63 11.45 -22.60
CA LEU A 166 -16.88 10.04 -22.87
C LEU A 166 -15.58 9.33 -23.27
N TYR A 167 -14.74 9.98 -24.06
CA TYR A 167 -13.41 9.47 -24.42
C TYR A 167 -12.52 9.33 -23.19
N TYR A 168 -12.47 10.35 -22.33
CA TYR A 168 -11.68 10.32 -21.08
C TYR A 168 -12.18 9.24 -20.10
N ALA A 169 -13.50 9.04 -19.99
CA ALA A 169 -14.06 7.96 -19.19
C ALA A 169 -13.69 6.57 -19.74
N ARG A 170 -13.73 6.39 -21.07
CA ARG A 170 -13.39 5.12 -21.73
C ARG A 170 -11.90 4.81 -21.76
N SER A 171 -11.03 5.82 -21.84
CA SER A 171 -9.58 5.64 -21.87
C SER A 171 -9.03 5.05 -20.56
N ARG A 172 -9.82 5.03 -19.49
CA ARG A 172 -9.50 4.30 -18.25
C ARG A 172 -9.76 2.79 -18.33
N THR A 173 -10.52 2.32 -19.32
CA THR A 173 -10.91 0.90 -19.52
C THR A 173 -10.47 0.36 -20.89
N ILE A 174 -9.33 0.83 -21.43
CA ILE A 174 -8.82 0.59 -22.80
C ILE A 174 -8.74 -0.90 -23.19
N GLU A 175 -8.69 -1.81 -22.22
CA GLU A 175 -8.44 -3.24 -22.43
C GLU A 175 -9.45 -3.96 -23.34
N ARG A 176 -10.61 -3.37 -23.69
CA ARG A 176 -11.66 -4.10 -24.44
C ARG A 176 -12.06 -3.54 -25.81
N ASP A 177 -11.81 -2.27 -26.13
CA ASP A 177 -12.44 -1.62 -27.32
C ASP A 177 -11.47 -1.00 -28.33
N THR A 178 -10.16 -1.29 -28.28
CA THR A 178 -9.19 -0.74 -29.22
C THR A 178 -8.85 -1.71 -30.36
N GLN A 179 -9.07 -1.28 -31.60
CA GLN A 179 -8.64 -2.02 -32.80
C GLN A 179 -7.56 -1.22 -33.55
N ILE A 180 -6.37 -1.79 -33.65
CA ILE A 180 -5.25 -1.20 -34.40
C ILE A 180 -5.33 -1.72 -35.84
N ARG A 181 -5.43 -0.81 -36.81
CA ARG A 181 -5.47 -1.12 -38.25
C ARG A 181 -4.71 -0.06 -39.04
N GLU A 182 -4.18 -0.44 -40.19
CA GLU A 182 -3.63 0.52 -41.16
C GLU A 182 -4.74 1.44 -41.68
N ALA A 183 -4.46 2.74 -41.71
CA ALA A 183 -5.39 3.74 -42.20
C ALA A 183 -4.64 4.87 -42.92
N LYS A 184 -5.28 5.47 -43.94
CA LYS A 184 -4.74 6.65 -44.63
C LYS A 184 -5.04 7.90 -43.82
N ALA A 185 -4.00 8.62 -43.42
CA ALA A 185 -4.13 9.86 -42.65
C ALA A 185 -4.97 10.92 -43.38
N SER A 186 -4.85 11.02 -44.71
CA SER A 186 -5.64 11.94 -45.54
C SER A 186 -7.15 11.75 -45.35
N ASP A 187 -7.59 10.50 -45.27
CA ASP A 187 -9.01 10.17 -45.22
C ASP A 187 -9.58 10.49 -43.83
N ILE A 188 -8.79 10.29 -42.79
CA ILE A 188 -9.14 10.63 -41.41
C ILE A 188 -9.23 12.15 -41.25
N ILE A 189 -8.22 12.88 -41.73
CA ILE A 189 -8.18 14.35 -41.64
C ILE A 189 -9.36 14.96 -42.41
N ASN A 190 -9.63 14.50 -43.62
CA ASN A 190 -10.76 15.01 -44.40
C ASN A 190 -12.10 14.76 -43.70
N ARG A 191 -12.31 13.59 -43.10
CA ARG A 191 -13.52 13.32 -42.30
C ARG A 191 -13.63 14.26 -41.10
N ALA A 192 -12.54 14.42 -40.33
CA ALA A 192 -12.53 15.31 -39.17
C ALA A 192 -12.84 16.77 -39.54
N VAL A 193 -12.32 17.26 -40.67
CA VAL A 193 -12.62 18.62 -41.17
C VAL A 193 -14.09 18.75 -41.56
N MET A 194 -14.67 17.75 -42.22
CA MET A 194 -16.09 17.75 -42.59
C MET A 194 -17.00 17.74 -41.36
N ASP A 195 -16.67 16.96 -40.32
CA ASP A 195 -17.46 16.90 -39.08
C ASP A 195 -17.42 18.22 -38.28
N GLN A 196 -16.35 19.00 -38.43
CA GLN A 196 -16.21 20.32 -37.79
C GLN A 196 -16.74 21.49 -38.64
N MET A 197 -17.17 21.28 -39.89
CA MET A 197 -17.71 22.36 -40.73
C MET A 197 -18.93 23.06 -40.11
N GLU A 198 -19.68 22.41 -39.23
CA GLU A 198 -20.81 23.04 -38.53
C GLU A 198 -20.39 24.14 -37.54
N LEU A 199 -19.13 24.14 -37.09
CA LEU A 199 -18.56 25.14 -36.18
C LEU A 199 -17.99 26.37 -36.88
N LEU A 200 -17.67 26.26 -38.17
CA LEU A 200 -17.09 27.31 -39.02
C LEU A 200 -18.19 28.21 -39.64
#